data_AF-A0A3N5VQ08-F1
#
_entry.id   AF-A0A3N5VQ08-F1
#
_cell.length_a   1.000
_cell.length_b   1.000
_cell.length_c   1.000
_cell.angle_alpha   90.00
_cell.angle_beta   90.00
_cell.angle_gamma   90.00
#
_symmetry.space_group_name_H-M   'P 1'
#
loop_
_entity.id
_entity.type
_entity.pdbx_description
1 polymer ?
#
loop_
_entity_poly.entity_id
_entity_poly.type
_entity_poly.pdbx_seq_one_letter_code
_entity_poly.pdbx_strand_id
1 'polypeptide(L)'
;MNSRERVLAALSHKIPDRVPVDFGSFPGATSMNVRAYQNLLEYLGIKREVRIGALIMFTAEIDEDILNRFQVDTKTVTPSRAVSDFGIPEEFVDKPWGVKWRRSSDYTYAPMEGPFQKLVNPTADDVKNYPWPKPKEMEDYALWREKGKRLRQESDKALVARVTPGIFTLAQFMRGFENWMMDLILNKSFSAAFHQKLCEIWIESVSRIIEALGENIDIIMFGDDFGLQNQPIMSPAMFRESVKPFLKKMVGTIKPLTRRRSPCTPAVPYSRISMISWT
;
A
#
# COMPACT_ATOMS: atom_id res chain seq x y z
N MET A 1 5.00 21.67 18.18
CA MET A 1 3.94 20.84 17.61
C MET A 1 4.20 19.40 18.05
N ASN A 2 3.17 18.58 18.27
CA ASN A 2 3.38 17.13 18.42
C ASN A 2 3.67 16.46 17.07
N SER A 3 4.01 15.17 17.08
CA SER A 3 4.37 14.40 15.88
C SER A 3 3.29 14.46 14.80
N ARG A 4 2.03 14.21 15.19
CA ARG A 4 0.87 14.27 14.28
C ARG A 4 0.63 15.67 13.71
N GLU A 5 0.62 16.69 14.55
CA GLU A 5 0.42 18.09 14.15
C GLU A 5 1.46 18.53 13.13
N ARG A 6 2.73 18.16 13.35
CA ARG A 6 3.85 18.45 12.46
C ARG A 6 3.63 17.87 11.07
N VAL A 7 3.27 16.58 11.00
CA VAL A 7 2.98 15.89 9.74
C VAL A 7 1.78 16.54 9.04
N LEU A 8 0.67 16.75 9.77
CA LEU A 8 -0.54 17.34 9.20
C LEU A 8 -0.35 18.80 8.74
N ALA A 9 0.49 19.58 9.41
CA ALA A 9 0.89 20.91 8.98
C ALA A 9 1.63 20.86 7.64
N ALA A 10 2.65 19.99 7.52
CA ALA A 10 3.44 19.82 6.30
C ALA A 10 2.55 19.38 5.11
N LEU A 11 1.69 18.37 5.32
CA LEU A 11 0.76 17.89 4.29
C LEU A 11 -0.31 18.91 3.88
N SER A 12 -0.56 19.89 4.75
CA SER A 12 -1.45 21.01 4.48
C SER A 12 -0.73 22.23 3.91
N HIS A 13 0.53 22.06 3.48
CA HIS A 13 1.40 23.13 2.97
C HIS A 13 1.57 24.30 3.94
N LYS A 14 1.63 24.02 5.24
CA LYS A 14 1.97 24.98 6.29
C LYS A 14 3.37 24.67 6.82
N ILE A 15 4.04 25.70 7.36
CA ILE A 15 5.38 25.55 7.92
C ILE A 15 5.27 24.84 9.29
N PRO A 16 5.81 23.63 9.43
CA PRO A 16 5.92 22.96 10.73
C PRO A 16 7.06 23.54 11.57
N ASP A 17 7.16 23.14 12.84
CA ASP A 17 8.28 23.46 13.72
C ASP A 17 9.61 22.82 13.31
N ARG A 18 9.57 21.67 12.62
CA ARG A 18 10.69 21.06 11.88
C ARG A 18 10.18 20.16 10.75
N VAL A 19 11.07 19.75 9.86
CA VAL A 19 10.73 18.76 8.82
C VAL A 19 10.27 17.45 9.49
N PRO A 20 9.08 16.91 9.14
CA PRO A 20 8.64 15.61 9.64
C PRO A 20 9.47 14.48 9.07
N VAL A 21 9.73 13.46 9.88
CA VAL A 21 10.50 12.27 9.52
C VAL A 21 9.57 11.06 9.44
N ASP A 22 9.69 10.32 8.33
CA ASP A 22 9.04 9.02 8.17
C ASP A 22 10.07 7.89 8.14
N PHE A 23 9.81 6.85 8.92
CA PHE A 23 10.54 5.58 8.88
C PHE A 23 9.58 4.46 9.26
N GLY A 24 9.30 3.55 8.32
CA GLY A 24 8.47 2.37 8.54
C GLY A 24 6.97 2.56 8.32
N SER A 25 6.47 3.79 8.12
CA SER A 25 5.02 3.99 7.92
C SER A 25 4.55 3.59 6.51
N PHE A 26 5.46 3.57 5.53
CA PHE A 26 5.32 2.89 4.25
C PHE A 26 6.21 1.64 4.19
N PRO A 27 5.76 0.46 4.66
CA PRO A 27 6.63 -0.71 4.71
C PRO A 27 7.30 -1.07 3.38
N GLY A 28 6.65 -0.83 2.24
CA GLY A 28 7.21 -1.10 0.92
C GLY A 28 8.30 -0.15 0.42
N ALA A 29 8.54 1.00 1.08
CA ALA A 29 9.50 2.00 0.58
C ALA A 29 10.32 2.69 1.69
N THR A 30 9.73 2.92 2.86
CA THR A 30 10.37 3.67 3.95
C THR A 30 10.72 2.78 5.15
N SER A 31 10.62 1.46 5.02
CA SER A 31 11.04 0.52 6.05
C SER A 31 12.36 -0.18 5.70
N MET A 32 12.82 -1.04 6.59
CA MET A 32 14.06 -1.80 6.50
C MET A 32 13.77 -3.27 6.22
N ASN A 33 14.60 -3.95 5.44
CA ASN A 33 14.53 -5.41 5.27
C ASN A 33 14.54 -6.11 6.64
N VAL A 34 13.76 -7.19 6.80
CA VAL A 34 13.63 -7.93 8.06
C VAL A 34 14.98 -8.38 8.61
N ARG A 35 15.91 -8.85 7.76
CA ARG A 35 17.26 -9.28 8.20
C ARG A 35 18.09 -8.12 8.71
N ALA A 36 18.06 -6.98 8.01
CA ALA A 36 18.75 -5.79 8.46
C ALA A 36 18.17 -5.26 9.79
N TYR A 37 16.85 -5.36 9.98
CA TYR A 37 16.22 -4.99 11.24
C TYR A 37 16.61 -5.93 12.39
N GLN A 38 16.70 -7.25 12.14
CA GLN A 38 17.22 -8.21 13.11
C GLN A 38 18.65 -7.85 13.57
N ASN A 39 19.53 -7.52 12.61
CA ASN A 39 20.90 -7.10 12.92
C ASN A 39 20.94 -5.80 13.75
N LEU A 40 20.05 -4.84 13.47
CA LEU A 40 19.91 -3.62 14.26
C LEU A 40 19.50 -3.93 15.70
N LEU A 41 18.51 -4.81 15.90
CA LEU A 41 18.06 -5.20 17.24
C LEU A 41 19.16 -5.93 18.01
N GLU A 42 19.90 -6.84 17.36
CA GLU A 42 21.05 -7.53 17.95
C GLU A 42 22.14 -6.54 18.37
N TYR A 43 22.50 -5.59 17.50
CA TYR A 43 23.46 -4.53 17.82
C TYR A 43 23.04 -3.69 19.03
N LEU A 44 21.74 -3.45 19.20
CA LEU A 44 21.17 -2.72 20.33
C LEU A 44 20.96 -3.60 21.58
N GLY A 45 21.27 -4.90 21.53
CA GLY A 45 21.05 -5.84 22.64
C GLY A 45 19.57 -6.15 22.91
N ILE A 46 18.69 -5.94 21.93
CA ILE A 46 17.23 -6.11 22.05
C ILE A 46 16.82 -7.47 21.50
N LYS A 47 16.11 -8.27 22.30
CA LYS A 47 15.52 -9.55 21.88
C LYS A 47 14.01 -9.44 21.80
N ARG A 48 13.45 -9.58 20.60
CA ARG A 48 12.00 -9.68 20.35
C ARG A 48 11.73 -10.36 19.02
N GLU A 49 10.49 -10.81 18.83
CA GLU A 49 10.04 -11.32 17.54
C GLU A 49 9.83 -10.18 16.54
N VAL A 50 10.46 -10.29 15.37
CA VAL A 50 10.27 -9.33 14.28
C VAL A 50 8.99 -9.66 13.51
N ARG A 51 8.29 -8.62 13.10
CA ARG A 51 7.08 -8.71 12.28
C ARG A 51 7.34 -8.17 10.89
N ILE A 52 6.75 -8.79 9.88
CA ILE A 52 6.82 -8.40 8.47
C ILE A 52 5.73 -7.35 8.21
N GLY A 53 6.15 -6.16 7.79
CA GLY A 53 5.27 -5.04 7.41
C GLY A 53 4.88 -5.04 5.93
N ALA A 54 5.79 -5.41 5.02
CA ALA A 54 5.46 -5.69 3.62
C ALA A 54 6.13 -6.98 3.18
N LEU A 55 5.32 -7.95 2.77
CA LEU A 55 5.77 -9.29 2.43
C LEU A 55 6.64 -9.31 1.17
N ILE A 56 6.20 -8.68 0.08
CA ILE A 56 6.91 -8.71 -1.21
C ILE A 56 8.29 -8.07 -1.09
N MET A 57 8.41 -6.94 -0.38
CA MET A 57 9.70 -6.28 -0.13
C MET A 57 10.48 -6.90 1.05
N PHE A 58 9.86 -7.85 1.75
CA PHE A 58 10.36 -8.49 2.97
C PHE A 58 10.92 -7.49 3.99
N THR A 59 10.14 -6.43 4.26
CA THR A 59 10.50 -5.38 5.20
C THR A 59 9.77 -5.52 6.54
N ALA A 60 10.42 -5.06 7.60
CA ALA A 60 9.90 -5.16 8.96
C ALA A 60 8.82 -4.10 9.27
N GLU A 61 7.96 -4.40 10.23
CA GLU A 61 7.34 -3.35 11.04
C GLU A 61 8.38 -2.83 12.05
N ILE A 62 8.53 -1.51 12.13
CA ILE A 62 9.46 -0.88 13.06
C ILE A 62 8.77 -0.57 14.39
N ASP A 63 9.39 -1.05 15.47
CA ASP A 63 8.88 -0.92 16.84
C ASP A 63 8.92 0.52 17.35
N GLU A 64 8.03 0.85 18.29
CA GLU A 64 7.83 2.21 18.79
C GLU A 64 9.08 2.81 19.44
N ASP A 65 9.83 2.02 20.20
CA ASP A 65 11.07 2.44 20.84
C ASP A 65 12.17 2.78 19.80
N ILE A 66 12.22 2.04 18.70
CA ILE A 66 13.12 2.34 17.58
C ILE A 66 12.68 3.62 16.86
N LEU A 67 11.39 3.78 16.58
CA LEU A 67 10.84 5.00 15.98
C LEU A 67 11.13 6.23 16.86
N ASN A 68 10.98 6.10 18.17
CA ASN A 68 11.28 7.18 19.12
C ASN A 68 12.78 7.52 19.14
N ARG A 69 13.67 6.52 19.05
CA ARG A 69 15.12 6.75 18.96
C ARG A 69 15.49 7.61 17.75
N PHE A 70 14.80 7.44 16.62
CA PHE A 70 15.01 8.22 15.39
C PHE A 70 14.08 9.44 15.26
N GLN A 71 13.33 9.78 16.31
CA GLN A 71 12.40 10.93 16.34
C GLN A 71 11.39 10.93 15.18
N VAL A 72 10.93 9.73 14.80
CA VAL A 72 9.99 9.51 13.69
C VAL A 72 8.61 10.04 14.07
N ASP A 73 7.97 10.72 13.13
CA ASP A 73 6.71 11.43 13.34
C ASP A 73 5.46 10.63 12.91
N THR A 74 5.67 9.47 12.29
CA THR A 74 4.65 8.60 11.69
C THR A 74 4.64 7.21 12.30
N LYS A 75 3.50 6.52 12.20
CA LYS A 75 3.36 5.11 12.58
C LYS A 75 2.41 4.39 11.63
N THR A 76 2.80 3.20 11.18
CA THR A 76 1.90 2.36 10.36
C THR A 76 0.79 1.73 11.21
N VAL A 77 -0.44 1.79 10.71
CA VAL A 77 -1.58 1.01 11.24
C VAL A 77 -1.87 -0.24 10.38
N THR A 78 -1.10 -0.46 9.31
CA THR A 78 -1.23 -1.66 8.48
C THR A 78 -0.90 -2.90 9.32
N PRO A 79 -1.79 -3.91 9.39
CA PRO A 79 -1.52 -5.16 10.08
C PRO A 79 -0.26 -5.82 9.52
N SER A 80 0.62 -6.21 10.44
CA SER A 80 1.83 -6.98 10.14
C SER A 80 1.61 -8.43 10.55
N ARG A 81 2.51 -9.32 10.13
CA ARG A 81 2.51 -10.74 10.52
C ARG A 81 3.82 -11.12 11.16
N ALA A 82 3.83 -12.09 12.08
CA ALA A 82 5.10 -12.56 12.62
C ALA A 82 5.94 -13.24 11.52
N VAL A 83 7.26 -13.14 11.63
CA VAL A 83 8.16 -13.84 10.70
C VAL A 83 7.99 -15.37 10.82
N SER A 84 7.76 -15.86 12.04
CA SER A 84 7.49 -17.26 12.35
C SER A 84 6.25 -17.79 11.61
N ASP A 85 5.14 -17.04 11.64
CA ASP A 85 3.88 -17.39 10.95
C ASP A 85 4.05 -17.50 9.43
N PHE A 86 4.93 -16.69 8.83
CA PHE A 86 5.12 -16.70 7.39
C PHE A 86 6.01 -17.86 6.91
N GLY A 87 6.94 -18.34 7.74
CA GLY A 87 7.84 -19.46 7.40
C GLY A 87 8.86 -19.19 6.28
N ILE A 88 8.85 -18.01 5.67
CA ILE A 88 9.80 -17.55 4.62
C ILE A 88 9.97 -18.61 3.50
N PRO A 89 8.89 -19.03 2.83
CA PRO A 89 8.96 -20.06 1.81
C PRO A 89 9.81 -19.61 0.63
N GLU A 90 10.39 -20.57 -0.11
CA GLU A 90 11.04 -20.27 -1.38
C GLU A 90 10.04 -19.76 -2.41
N GLU A 91 8.84 -20.33 -2.45
CA GLU A 91 7.75 -19.92 -3.34
C GLU A 91 6.42 -19.89 -2.60
N PHE A 92 5.52 -18.99 -2.99
CA PHE A 92 4.13 -19.02 -2.54
C PHE A 92 3.20 -18.48 -3.62
N VAL A 93 1.90 -18.76 -3.49
CA VAL A 93 0.85 -18.16 -4.32
C VAL A 93 0.06 -17.18 -3.48
N ASP A 94 -0.02 -15.93 -3.94
CA ASP A 94 -0.87 -14.91 -3.37
C ASP A 94 -2.33 -15.22 -3.71
N LYS A 95 -3.00 -15.97 -2.84
CA LYS A 95 -4.32 -16.58 -3.10
C LYS A 95 -5.38 -15.60 -3.64
N PRO A 96 -5.54 -14.37 -3.10
CA PRO A 96 -6.50 -13.40 -3.64
C PRO A 96 -6.30 -13.06 -5.12
N TRP A 97 -5.06 -13.03 -5.61
CA TRP A 97 -4.74 -12.55 -6.96
C TRP A 97 -4.17 -13.64 -7.88
N GLY A 98 -3.90 -14.83 -7.35
CA GLY A 98 -3.36 -15.96 -8.10
C GLY A 98 -1.92 -15.77 -8.61
N VAL A 99 -1.19 -14.78 -8.08
CA VAL A 99 0.19 -14.51 -8.50
C VAL A 99 1.13 -15.44 -7.75
N LYS A 100 1.96 -16.18 -8.50
CA LYS A 100 3.05 -16.99 -7.94
C LYS A 100 4.27 -16.11 -7.71
N TRP A 101 4.87 -16.20 -6.53
CA TRP A 101 6.03 -15.44 -6.09
C TRP A 101 7.19 -16.38 -5.76
N ARG A 102 8.42 -15.93 -6.01
CA ARG A 102 9.65 -16.63 -5.62
C ARG A 102 10.57 -15.69 -4.86
N ARG A 103 11.19 -16.21 -3.80
CA ARG A 103 12.14 -15.48 -2.98
C ARG A 103 13.47 -15.30 -3.71
N SER A 104 13.96 -14.07 -3.73
CA SER A 104 15.29 -13.67 -4.17
C SER A 104 16.35 -13.89 -3.09
N SER A 105 17.62 -13.77 -3.45
CA SER A 105 18.76 -13.94 -2.53
C SER A 105 18.79 -12.88 -1.41
N ASP A 106 18.25 -11.68 -1.65
CA ASP A 106 18.07 -10.60 -0.68
C ASP A 106 16.80 -10.74 0.18
N TYR A 107 16.12 -11.88 0.09
CA TYR A 107 14.86 -12.23 0.74
C TYR A 107 13.62 -11.46 0.27
N THR A 108 13.73 -10.56 -0.72
CA THR A 108 12.55 -10.02 -1.41
C THR A 108 11.84 -11.11 -2.22
N TYR A 109 10.63 -10.86 -2.68
CA TYR A 109 9.89 -11.78 -3.55
C TYR A 109 9.63 -11.16 -4.91
N ALA A 110 9.96 -11.88 -5.97
CA ALA A 110 9.69 -11.49 -7.35
C ALA A 110 8.49 -12.28 -7.90
N PRO A 111 7.64 -11.65 -8.73
CA PRO A 111 6.54 -12.34 -9.38
C PRO A 111 7.08 -13.29 -10.45
N MET A 112 6.64 -14.55 -10.41
CA MET A 112 7.03 -15.60 -11.34
C MET A 112 5.98 -15.83 -12.43
N GLU A 113 4.71 -15.89 -12.03
CA GLU A 113 3.61 -16.17 -12.95
C GLU A 113 2.31 -15.55 -12.44
N GLY A 114 1.63 -14.79 -13.30
CA GLY A 114 0.29 -14.27 -13.05
C GLY A 114 -0.82 -15.07 -13.77
N PRO A 115 -2.08 -15.04 -13.28
CA PRO A 115 -3.17 -15.83 -13.83
C PRO A 115 -3.54 -15.51 -15.29
N PHE A 116 -3.24 -14.30 -15.77
CA PHE A 116 -3.51 -13.88 -17.15
C PHE A 116 -2.26 -13.95 -18.04
N GLN A 117 -1.11 -14.37 -17.51
CA GLN A 117 0.17 -14.28 -18.23
C GLN A 117 0.24 -15.18 -19.45
N LYS A 118 -0.42 -16.34 -19.42
CA LYS A 118 -0.42 -17.32 -20.52
C LYS A 118 -1.50 -17.08 -21.58
N LEU A 119 -2.33 -16.05 -21.43
CA LEU A 119 -3.31 -15.69 -22.45
C LEU A 119 -2.61 -15.08 -23.67
N VAL A 120 -2.82 -15.69 -24.83
CA VAL A 120 -2.26 -15.23 -26.11
C VAL A 120 -3.15 -14.15 -26.73
N ASN A 121 -4.47 -14.32 -26.69
CA ASN A 121 -5.46 -13.39 -27.22
C ASN A 121 -6.45 -12.99 -26.10
N PRO A 122 -6.05 -12.12 -25.16
CA PRO A 122 -6.86 -11.83 -23.99
C PRO A 122 -8.09 -10.99 -24.36
N THR A 123 -9.22 -11.29 -23.74
CA THR A 123 -10.53 -10.68 -24.01
C THR A 123 -11.20 -10.17 -22.73
N ALA A 124 -12.15 -9.25 -22.86
CA ALA A 124 -12.92 -8.78 -21.71
C ALA A 124 -13.68 -9.92 -20.99
N ASP A 125 -14.02 -11.01 -21.69
CA ASP A 125 -14.67 -12.16 -21.09
C ASP A 125 -13.72 -12.95 -20.16
N ASP A 126 -12.42 -12.99 -20.46
CA ASP A 126 -11.43 -13.58 -19.54
C ASP A 126 -11.42 -12.85 -18.19
N VAL A 127 -11.52 -11.52 -18.22
CA VAL A 127 -11.65 -10.70 -17.00
C VAL A 127 -12.96 -11.03 -16.29
N LYS A 128 -14.08 -11.09 -17.02
CA LYS A 128 -15.41 -11.34 -16.44
C LYS A 128 -15.50 -12.71 -15.74
N ASN A 129 -14.90 -13.73 -16.34
CA ASN A 129 -15.00 -15.12 -15.89
C ASN A 129 -13.95 -15.48 -14.82
N TYR A 130 -12.96 -14.63 -14.59
CA TYR A 130 -11.97 -14.84 -13.54
C TYR A 130 -12.62 -14.82 -12.14
N PRO A 131 -12.29 -15.75 -11.23
CA PRO A 131 -12.85 -15.81 -9.88
C PRO A 131 -12.21 -14.75 -8.97
N TRP A 132 -12.62 -13.48 -9.16
CA TRP A 132 -12.10 -12.35 -8.40
C TRP A 132 -12.29 -12.50 -6.89
N PRO A 133 -11.32 -12.04 -6.08
CA PRO A 133 -11.48 -12.02 -4.64
C PRO A 133 -12.62 -11.09 -4.23
N LYS A 134 -13.31 -11.45 -3.16
CA LYS A 134 -14.33 -10.59 -2.56
C LYS A 134 -13.64 -9.63 -1.60
N PRO A 135 -13.76 -8.30 -1.76
CA PRO A 135 -13.12 -7.32 -0.88
C PRO A 135 -13.31 -7.62 0.61
N LYS A 136 -14.53 -7.97 1.03
CA LYS A 136 -14.88 -8.31 2.42
C LYS A 136 -14.08 -9.49 3.03
N GLU A 137 -13.46 -10.31 2.21
CA GLU A 137 -12.69 -11.51 2.59
C GLU A 137 -11.17 -11.33 2.37
N MET A 138 -10.73 -10.21 1.79
CA MET A 138 -9.31 -9.98 1.48
C MET A 138 -8.45 -9.59 2.68
N GLU A 139 -9.08 -8.96 3.68
CA GLU A 139 -8.40 -8.34 4.81
C GLU A 139 -9.10 -8.71 6.12
N ASP A 140 -8.34 -8.76 7.20
CA ASP A 140 -8.91 -8.83 8.54
C ASP A 140 -9.20 -7.42 9.07
N TYR A 141 -10.41 -6.93 8.79
CA TYR A 141 -10.85 -5.61 9.21
C TYR A 141 -10.93 -5.44 10.74
N ALA A 142 -11.00 -6.54 11.51
CA ALA A 142 -10.94 -6.46 12.97
C ALA A 142 -9.53 -6.06 13.41
N LEU A 143 -8.49 -6.68 12.84
CA LEU A 143 -7.09 -6.30 13.11
C LEU A 143 -6.79 -4.84 12.76
N TRP A 144 -7.31 -4.35 11.62
CA TRP A 144 -7.19 -2.92 11.26
C TRP A 144 -7.82 -2.02 12.34
N ARG A 145 -9.04 -2.34 12.77
CA ARG A 145 -9.78 -1.57 13.79
C ARG A 145 -9.05 -1.57 15.14
N GLU A 146 -8.64 -2.75 15.61
CA GLU A 146 -7.96 -2.94 16.88
C GLU A 146 -6.60 -2.22 16.90
N LYS A 147 -5.79 -2.42 15.87
CA LYS A 147 -4.48 -1.77 15.73
C LYS A 147 -4.62 -0.25 15.66
N GLY A 148 -5.57 0.26 14.88
CA GLY A 148 -5.84 1.71 14.80
C GLY A 148 -6.21 2.30 16.17
N LYS A 149 -7.19 1.71 16.87
CA LYS A 149 -7.61 2.17 18.20
C LYS A 149 -6.46 2.16 19.21
N ARG A 150 -5.73 1.05 19.28
CA ARG A 150 -4.60 0.89 20.21
C ARG A 150 -3.52 1.95 19.95
N LEU A 151 -3.06 2.09 18.70
CA LEU A 151 -2.01 3.05 18.37
C LEU A 151 -2.44 4.50 18.59
N ARG A 152 -3.73 4.83 18.38
CA ARG A 152 -4.24 6.16 18.68
C ARG A 152 -4.20 6.49 20.17
N GLN A 153 -4.37 5.50 21.04
CA GLN A 153 -4.29 5.67 22.50
C GLN A 153 -2.84 5.72 22.99
N GLU A 154 -1.94 4.99 22.35
CA GLU A 154 -0.55 4.81 22.79
C GLU A 154 0.45 5.83 22.21
N SER A 155 0.10 6.52 21.11
CA SER A 155 1.06 7.35 20.36
C SER A 155 0.46 8.67 19.84
N ASP A 156 1.26 9.72 19.86
CA ASP A 156 0.96 11.04 19.30
C ASP A 156 1.36 11.17 17.82
N LYS A 157 1.88 10.10 17.20
CA LYS A 157 2.33 10.08 15.80
C LYS A 157 1.17 10.16 14.82
N ALA A 158 1.49 10.62 13.60
CA ALA A 158 0.56 10.53 12.48
C ALA A 158 0.39 9.07 12.07
N LEU A 159 -0.85 8.59 12.08
CA LEU A 159 -1.18 7.22 11.74
C LEU A 159 -1.35 7.07 10.24
N VAL A 160 -0.60 6.14 9.65
CA VAL A 160 -0.55 5.90 8.20
C VAL A 160 -1.01 4.48 7.89
N ALA A 161 -2.00 4.35 7.01
CA ALA A 161 -2.44 3.07 6.47
C ALA A 161 -1.89 2.94 5.06
N ARG A 162 -0.88 2.08 4.90
CA ARG A 162 -0.53 1.55 3.58
C ARG A 162 -1.59 0.52 3.21
N VAL A 163 -2.42 0.85 2.22
CA VAL A 163 -3.47 -0.05 1.71
C VAL A 163 -2.95 -0.90 0.55
N THR A 164 -3.81 -1.67 -0.11
CA THR A 164 -3.45 -2.48 -1.30
C THR A 164 -2.68 -1.67 -2.37
N PRO A 165 -1.72 -2.27 -3.10
CA PRO A 165 -1.03 -1.64 -4.23
C PRO A 165 -1.98 -0.97 -5.22
N GLY A 166 -1.45 -0.01 -5.97
CA GLY A 166 -2.20 0.56 -7.07
C GLY A 166 -2.51 -0.50 -8.14
N ILE A 167 -3.51 -0.19 -8.95
CA ILE A 167 -4.11 -1.18 -9.86
C ILE A 167 -3.20 -1.55 -11.02
N PHE A 168 -2.21 -0.72 -11.36
CA PHE A 168 -1.31 -0.96 -12.49
C PHE A 168 -0.16 -1.86 -12.09
N THR A 169 0.45 -1.65 -10.92
CA THR A 169 1.42 -2.60 -10.36
C THR A 169 0.78 -3.98 -10.17
N LEU A 170 -0.47 -4.03 -9.69
CA LEU A 170 -1.19 -5.29 -9.58
C LEU A 170 -1.49 -5.93 -10.95
N ALA A 171 -1.88 -5.13 -11.96
CA ALA A 171 -2.08 -5.61 -13.32
C ALA A 171 -0.78 -6.19 -13.92
N GLN A 172 0.36 -5.54 -13.69
CA GLN A 172 1.69 -6.01 -14.11
C GLN A 172 1.99 -7.40 -13.52
N PHE A 173 1.70 -7.62 -12.23
CA PHE A 173 1.91 -8.93 -11.60
C PHE A 173 0.98 -10.00 -12.16
N MET A 174 -0.29 -9.66 -12.38
CA MET A 174 -1.29 -10.64 -12.78
C MET A 174 -1.23 -11.02 -14.27
N ARG A 175 -0.80 -10.09 -15.13
CA ARG A 175 -0.70 -10.28 -16.59
C ARG A 175 0.73 -10.54 -17.07
N GLY A 176 1.73 -10.26 -16.25
CA GLY A 176 3.13 -10.22 -16.65
C GLY A 176 3.47 -8.89 -17.31
N PHE A 177 4.65 -8.33 -16.98
CA PHE A 177 5.03 -6.96 -17.32
C PHE A 177 4.99 -6.67 -18.82
N GLU A 178 5.67 -7.48 -19.65
CA GLU A 178 5.71 -7.29 -21.11
C GLU A 178 4.33 -7.35 -21.75
N ASN A 179 3.60 -8.41 -21.42
CA ASN A 179 2.26 -8.67 -21.91
C ASN A 179 1.26 -7.57 -21.53
N TRP A 180 1.32 -7.09 -20.29
CA TRP A 180 0.52 -5.95 -19.83
C TRP A 180 0.84 -4.68 -20.64
N MET A 181 2.12 -4.39 -20.90
CA MET A 181 2.50 -3.23 -21.72
C MET A 181 1.95 -3.33 -23.15
N MET A 182 2.06 -4.51 -23.77
CA MET A 182 1.53 -4.76 -25.12
C MET A 182 0.01 -4.57 -25.18
N ASP A 183 -0.72 -5.04 -24.16
CA ASP A 183 -2.18 -4.97 -24.10
C ASP A 183 -2.72 -3.54 -23.99
N LEU A 184 -1.94 -2.59 -23.45
CA LEU A 184 -2.32 -1.18 -23.42
C LEU A 184 -2.55 -0.61 -24.83
N ILE A 185 -1.92 -1.21 -25.86
CA ILE A 185 -2.02 -0.78 -27.25
C ILE A 185 -2.83 -1.78 -28.07
N LEU A 186 -2.50 -3.08 -27.99
CA LEU A 186 -3.04 -4.10 -28.88
C LEU A 186 -4.41 -4.62 -28.43
N ASN A 187 -4.62 -4.75 -27.12
CA ASN A 187 -5.80 -5.40 -26.54
C ASN A 187 -6.60 -4.43 -25.64
N LYS A 188 -6.94 -3.25 -26.20
CA LYS A 188 -7.58 -2.15 -25.45
C LYS A 188 -8.86 -2.56 -24.72
N SER A 189 -9.69 -3.43 -25.30
CA SER A 189 -10.93 -3.91 -24.67
C SER A 189 -10.67 -4.75 -23.42
N PHE A 190 -9.72 -5.69 -23.50
CA PHE A 190 -9.24 -6.46 -22.35
C PHE A 190 -8.64 -5.53 -21.30
N SER A 191 -7.71 -4.67 -21.70
CA SER A 191 -7.00 -3.77 -20.79
C SER A 191 -7.98 -2.85 -20.03
N ALA A 192 -8.95 -2.26 -20.73
CA ALA A 192 -9.97 -1.42 -20.10
C ALA A 192 -10.83 -2.21 -19.10
N ALA A 193 -11.31 -3.40 -19.48
CA ALA A 193 -12.09 -4.27 -18.59
C ALA A 193 -11.28 -4.69 -17.36
N PHE A 194 -10.01 -5.04 -17.55
CA PHE A 194 -9.12 -5.51 -16.51
C PHE A 194 -8.85 -4.41 -15.46
N HIS A 195 -8.39 -3.23 -15.89
CA HIS A 195 -8.14 -2.11 -14.97
C HIS A 195 -9.43 -1.58 -14.31
N GLN A 196 -10.56 -1.61 -15.02
CA GLN A 196 -11.86 -1.28 -14.41
C GLN A 196 -12.20 -2.25 -13.28
N LYS A 197 -12.03 -3.55 -13.49
CA LYS A 197 -12.32 -4.55 -12.46
C LYS A 197 -11.39 -4.43 -11.25
N LEU A 198 -10.09 -4.20 -11.47
CA LEU A 198 -9.15 -3.93 -10.39
C LEU A 198 -9.49 -2.65 -9.63
N CYS A 199 -9.91 -1.59 -10.33
CA CYS A 199 -10.35 -0.33 -9.73
C CYS A 199 -11.58 -0.50 -8.83
N GLU A 200 -12.56 -1.30 -9.25
CA GLU A 200 -13.75 -1.62 -8.44
C GLU A 200 -13.37 -2.33 -7.14
N ILE A 201 -12.56 -3.39 -7.24
CA ILE A 201 -12.10 -4.16 -6.07
C ILE A 201 -11.27 -3.27 -5.15
N TRP A 202 -10.35 -2.48 -5.71
CA TRP A 202 -9.50 -1.58 -4.94
C TRP A 202 -10.34 -0.55 -4.15
N ILE A 203 -11.31 0.09 -4.80
CA ILE A 203 -12.17 1.10 -4.16
C ILE A 203 -12.95 0.48 -3.01
N GLU A 204 -13.56 -0.69 -3.20
CA GLU A 204 -14.33 -1.36 -2.15
C GLU A 204 -13.41 -1.76 -0.98
N SER A 205 -12.27 -2.40 -1.27
CA SER A 205 -11.31 -2.84 -0.23
C SER A 205 -10.80 -1.67 0.60
N VAL A 206 -10.37 -0.58 -0.05
CA VAL A 206 -9.86 0.61 0.64
C VAL A 206 -10.95 1.32 1.43
N SER A 207 -12.17 1.39 0.90
CA SER A 207 -13.31 1.98 1.62
C SER A 207 -13.60 1.22 2.92
N ARG A 208 -13.52 -0.13 2.90
CA ARG A 208 -13.69 -0.97 4.09
C ARG A 208 -12.57 -0.78 5.11
N ILE A 209 -11.32 -0.64 4.66
CA ILE A 209 -10.19 -0.33 5.56
C ILE A 209 -10.40 1.01 6.27
N ILE A 210 -10.77 2.05 5.51
CA ILE A 210 -11.08 3.38 6.07
C ILE A 210 -12.23 3.31 7.06
N GLU A 211 -13.27 2.53 6.73
CA GLU A 211 -14.40 2.33 7.63
C GLU A 211 -13.99 1.65 8.93
N ALA A 212 -13.16 0.61 8.86
CA ALA A 212 -12.64 -0.12 10.01
C ALA A 212 -11.80 0.77 10.94
N LEU A 213 -10.92 1.59 10.36
CA LEU A 213 -10.03 2.50 11.09
C LEU A 213 -10.79 3.68 11.72
N GLY A 214 -11.83 4.19 11.07
CA GLY A 214 -12.63 5.30 11.58
C GLY A 214 -11.80 6.57 11.78
N GLU A 215 -11.86 7.17 12.96
CA GLU A 215 -11.07 8.37 13.33
C GLU A 215 -9.60 8.06 13.69
N ASN A 216 -9.24 6.78 13.75
CA ASN A 216 -7.91 6.32 14.15
C ASN A 216 -6.91 6.28 12.99
N ILE A 217 -7.10 7.13 11.98
CA ILE A 217 -6.22 7.21 10.82
C ILE A 217 -6.07 8.65 10.33
N ASP A 218 -4.84 9.04 9.99
CA ASP A 218 -4.54 10.36 9.45
C ASP A 218 -4.27 10.32 7.94
N ILE A 219 -3.61 9.27 7.44
CA ILE A 219 -3.12 9.20 6.06
C ILE A 219 -3.41 7.81 5.45
N ILE A 220 -4.14 7.76 4.34
CA ILE A 220 -4.22 6.59 3.46
C ILE A 220 -3.17 6.76 2.36
N MET A 221 -2.33 5.73 2.22
CA MET A 221 -1.22 5.74 1.29
C MET A 221 -1.26 4.51 0.40
N PHE A 222 -1.06 4.72 -0.89
CA PHE A 222 -0.82 3.70 -1.89
C PHE A 222 0.10 4.23 -2.97
N GLY A 223 0.68 3.34 -3.77
CA GLY A 223 1.51 3.69 -4.91
C GLY A 223 1.33 2.69 -6.04
N ASP A 224 1.55 3.18 -7.24
CA ASP A 224 1.76 2.44 -8.48
C ASP A 224 3.16 2.77 -8.99
N ASP A 225 3.84 1.79 -9.57
CA ASP A 225 5.14 1.97 -10.19
C ASP A 225 4.98 2.24 -11.69
N PHE A 226 5.30 3.48 -12.07
CA PHE A 226 5.29 3.95 -13.46
C PHE A 226 6.70 4.29 -13.97
N GLY A 227 7.73 4.01 -13.18
CA GLY A 227 9.10 4.38 -13.45
C GLY A 227 9.92 3.23 -14.03
N LEU A 228 10.77 3.56 -14.98
CA LEU A 228 12.00 2.83 -15.25
C LEU A 228 13.16 3.63 -14.65
N GLN A 229 14.35 3.04 -14.63
CA GLN A 229 15.54 3.62 -14.03
C GLN A 229 15.82 5.09 -14.42
N ASN A 230 15.48 5.48 -15.66
CA ASN A 230 15.79 6.80 -16.21
C ASN A 230 14.61 7.48 -16.92
N GLN A 231 13.42 6.89 -16.95
CA GLN A 231 12.28 7.40 -17.71
C GLN A 231 10.95 6.77 -17.27
N PRO A 232 9.80 7.40 -17.57
CA PRO A 232 8.50 6.75 -17.39
C PRO A 232 8.31 5.53 -18.28
N ILE A 233 7.54 4.54 -17.82
CA ILE A 233 7.16 3.33 -18.59
C ILE A 233 6.30 3.68 -19.81
N MET A 234 5.57 4.80 -19.79
CA MET A 234 4.67 5.20 -20.87
C MET A 234 4.69 6.70 -21.13
N SER A 235 4.30 7.10 -22.34
CA SER A 235 4.22 8.51 -22.71
C SER A 235 3.17 9.26 -21.88
N PRO A 236 3.32 10.59 -21.66
CA PRO A 236 2.29 11.38 -20.97
C PRO A 236 0.91 11.33 -21.63
N ALA A 237 0.85 11.11 -22.95
CA ALA A 237 -0.42 10.96 -23.67
C ALA A 237 -1.11 9.64 -23.29
N MET A 238 -0.37 8.53 -23.31
CA MET A 238 -0.89 7.22 -22.91
C MET A 238 -1.30 7.20 -21.43
N PHE A 239 -0.52 7.83 -20.54
CA PHE A 239 -0.91 7.97 -19.14
C PHE A 239 -2.26 8.68 -18.98
N ARG A 240 -2.50 9.76 -19.74
CA ARG A 240 -3.77 10.51 -19.67
C ARG A 240 -4.96 9.70 -20.20
N GLU A 241 -4.74 8.86 -21.21
CA GLU A 241 -5.75 7.98 -21.80
C GLU A 241 -6.06 6.79 -20.89
N SER A 242 -5.03 6.03 -20.49
CA SER A 242 -5.19 4.69 -19.90
C SER A 242 -5.10 4.65 -18.38
N VAL A 243 -4.39 5.60 -17.74
CA VAL A 243 -4.08 5.55 -16.29
C VAL A 243 -4.89 6.57 -15.50
N LYS A 244 -4.81 7.83 -15.90
CA LYS A 244 -5.38 8.98 -15.18
C LYS A 244 -6.88 8.84 -14.86
N PRO A 245 -7.74 8.30 -15.73
CA PRO A 245 -9.16 8.15 -15.42
C PRO A 245 -9.40 7.26 -14.18
N PHE A 246 -8.67 6.16 -14.04
CA PHE A 246 -8.81 5.25 -12.91
C PHE A 246 -8.25 5.86 -11.63
N LEU A 247 -7.06 6.48 -11.68
CA LEU A 247 -6.51 7.19 -10.52
C LEU A 247 -7.47 8.29 -10.04
N LYS A 248 -8.06 9.07 -10.97
CA LYS A 248 -9.06 10.08 -10.63
C LYS A 248 -10.28 9.46 -9.95
N LYS A 249 -10.76 8.31 -10.42
CA LYS A 249 -11.90 7.59 -9.82
C LYS A 249 -11.57 7.04 -8.42
N MET A 250 -10.41 6.41 -8.25
CA MET A 250 -9.92 5.89 -6.96
C MET A 250 -9.80 7.01 -5.94
N VAL A 251 -8.99 8.03 -6.24
CA VAL A 251 -8.75 9.20 -5.38
C VAL A 251 -10.06 9.95 -5.09
N GLY A 252 -10.88 10.16 -6.13
CA GLY A 252 -12.15 10.87 -6.04
C GLY A 252 -13.18 10.17 -5.15
N THR A 253 -13.19 8.84 -5.14
CA THR A 253 -14.08 8.04 -4.29
C THR A 253 -13.63 8.01 -2.84
N ILE A 254 -12.31 7.89 -2.60
CA ILE A 254 -11.77 7.72 -1.25
C ILE A 254 -11.71 9.04 -0.48
N LYS A 255 -11.32 10.14 -1.13
CA LYS A 255 -11.09 11.44 -0.46
C LYS A 255 -12.29 11.99 0.35
N PRO A 256 -13.56 11.83 -0.06
CA PRO A 256 -14.69 12.25 0.77
C PRO A 256 -14.90 11.40 2.03
N LEU A 257 -14.61 10.09 1.96
CA LEU A 257 -14.78 9.15 3.08
C LEU A 257 -13.89 9.52 4.26
N THR A 258 -12.73 10.10 3.96
CA THR A 258 -11.73 10.51 4.94
C THR A 258 -12.03 11.88 5.57
N ARG A 259 -12.93 12.68 4.97
CA ARG A 259 -13.31 14.02 5.46
C ARG A 259 -14.53 14.04 6.36
N ARG A 260 -15.49 13.14 6.14
CA ARG A 260 -16.81 13.13 6.82
C ARG A 260 -16.78 12.79 8.32
N ARG A 261 -15.61 12.55 8.92
CA ARG A 261 -15.52 11.81 10.20
C ARG A 261 -14.78 12.54 11.33
N SER A 262 -14.73 13.88 11.33
CA SER A 262 -14.34 14.67 12.52
C SER A 262 -15.55 15.46 13.06
N PRO A 263 -16.33 14.92 14.03
CA PRO A 263 -17.52 15.61 14.53
C PRO A 263 -17.29 16.52 15.75
N CYS A 264 -16.14 16.44 16.46
CA CYS A 264 -16.00 17.03 17.81
C CYS A 264 -14.80 17.96 18.03
N THR A 265 -14.35 18.70 17.02
CA THR A 265 -13.40 19.81 17.22
C THR A 265 -13.84 20.98 16.36
N PRO A 266 -13.88 22.23 16.88
CA PRO A 266 -14.23 23.39 16.07
C PRO A 266 -13.34 23.38 14.84
N ALA A 267 -13.97 23.49 13.66
CA ALA A 267 -13.40 23.19 12.35
C ALA A 267 -11.95 23.67 12.18
N VAL A 268 -11.00 22.77 12.47
CA VAL A 268 -9.64 22.83 11.97
C VAL A 268 -9.72 22.08 10.63
N PRO A 269 -9.57 22.74 9.46
CA PRO A 269 -9.87 22.18 8.12
C PRO A 269 -8.90 21.09 7.60
N TYR A 270 -8.42 20.18 8.46
CA TYR A 270 -7.16 19.45 8.28
C TYR A 270 -7.25 17.94 8.01
N SER A 271 -8.40 17.34 7.74
CA SER A 271 -8.43 15.97 7.17
C SER A 271 -8.20 16.00 5.65
N ARG A 272 -7.03 16.48 5.24
CA ARG A 272 -6.49 16.21 3.89
C ARG A 272 -5.54 15.04 4.00
N ILE A 273 -6.05 13.85 3.70
CA ILE A 273 -5.19 12.72 3.38
C ILE A 273 -4.40 13.08 2.13
N SER A 274 -3.09 13.19 2.29
CA SER A 274 -2.13 13.28 1.20
C SER A 274 -1.92 11.89 0.62
N MET A 275 -2.33 11.71 -0.64
CA MET A 275 -1.94 10.53 -1.42
C MET A 275 -0.62 10.87 -2.10
N ILE A 276 0.46 10.26 -1.64
CA ILE A 276 1.79 10.37 -2.25
C ILE A 276 1.91 9.22 -3.24
N SER A 277 1.71 9.51 -4.53
CA SER A 277 2.14 8.63 -5.60
C SER A 277 3.57 9.00 -5.93
N TRP A 278 4.51 8.10 -5.65
CA TRP A 278 5.87 8.21 -6.17
C TRP A 278 5.80 7.87 -7.66
N THR A 279 6.31 8.78 -8.51
CA THR A 279 6.53 8.58 -9.95
C THR A 279 7.99 8.25 -10.19
#